data_AF-A0A4U1CN46-F1
#
_entry.id   AF-A0A4U1CN46-F1
#
_cell.length_a   1.000
_cell.length_b   1.000
_cell.length_c   1.000
_cell.angle_alpha   90.00
_cell.angle_beta   90.00
_cell.angle_gamma   90.00
#
_symmetry.space_group_name_H-M   'P 1'
#
loop_
_entity.id
_entity.type
_entity.pdbx_description
1 polymer ?
#
loop_
_entity_poly.entity_id
_entity_poly.type
_entity_poly.pdbx_seq_one_letter_code
_entity_poly.pdbx_strand_id
1 'polypeptide(L)'
;MSYNLFTEVSKVLKGKDKAINMPPVPKQVSDFLGKLGALEEVPMHNLIIDNKYLPLGRENNAEKGCIKLFALDPEWIECLINGALSLADENDQLILGEAMTGKYTAEFYYNEATEKVKKQIIGQYLPEKFEEELKNRLENNGVKYEDKTPTANQSNWKYTGFFIRSSIVSTWKGVEIIAYGKSDTTEKIDKKLQVVKLEQISYDIIYCICEGLIEKIEIIQPAETIHFDTSRIDIVKRSGNDGVLNISEIAKKNGFKDSAMLAEKLLAIPYKTELTIDRKIVKTWK
;
A
#
# COMPACT_ATOMS: atom_id res chain seq x y z
N MET A 1 21.92 4.35 -10.76
CA MET A 1 21.29 3.99 -12.05
C MET A 1 20.93 2.51 -11.99
N SER A 2 19.65 2.16 -11.84
CA SER A 2 19.28 0.74 -11.92
C SER A 2 19.32 0.31 -13.37
N TYR A 3 20.21 -0.63 -13.69
CA TYR A 3 20.17 -1.33 -14.97
C TYR A 3 18.80 -1.99 -15.09
N ASN A 4 18.02 -1.60 -16.09
CA ASN A 4 16.74 -2.20 -16.39
C ASN A 4 16.88 -2.87 -17.76
N LEU A 5 17.07 -4.20 -17.72
CA LEU A 5 17.24 -5.04 -18.90
C LEU A 5 16.04 -4.87 -19.85
N PHE A 6 14.84 -4.60 -19.33
CA PHE A 6 13.59 -4.42 -20.08
C PHE A 6 13.56 -3.13 -20.88
N THR A 7 14.22 -2.06 -20.42
CA THR A 7 14.37 -0.84 -21.22
C THR A 7 15.23 -1.10 -22.47
N GLU A 8 16.23 -1.97 -22.37
CA GLU A 8 17.04 -2.37 -23.53
C GLU A 8 16.34 -3.40 -24.42
N VAL A 9 15.69 -4.40 -23.83
CA VAL A 9 14.90 -5.39 -24.58
C VAL A 9 13.75 -4.71 -25.33
N SER A 10 13.04 -3.75 -24.71
CA SER A 10 11.98 -2.98 -25.39
C SER A 10 12.49 -2.10 -26.52
N LYS A 11 13.72 -1.53 -26.41
CA LYS A 11 14.35 -0.81 -27.53
C LYS A 11 14.69 -1.74 -28.68
N VAL A 12 15.17 -2.95 -28.38
CA VAL A 12 15.52 -3.96 -29.39
C VAL A 12 14.27 -4.50 -30.08
N LEU A 13 13.18 -4.74 -29.33
CA LEU A 13 11.89 -5.16 -29.87
C LEU A 13 11.28 -4.05 -30.75
N LYS A 14 11.21 -2.81 -30.27
CA LYS A 14 10.72 -1.64 -31.04
C LYS A 14 11.51 -1.39 -32.33
N GLY A 15 12.79 -1.76 -32.37
CA GLY A 15 13.64 -1.64 -33.58
C GLY A 15 13.35 -2.69 -34.65
N LYS A 16 12.67 -3.80 -34.32
CA LYS A 16 12.30 -4.88 -35.25
C LYS A 16 10.84 -4.80 -35.71
N ASP A 17 10.00 -4.04 -35.04
CA ASP A 17 8.57 -3.93 -35.33
C ASP A 17 8.30 -3.02 -36.54
N LYS A 18 8.20 -3.63 -37.73
CA LYS A 18 7.22 -3.13 -38.70
C LYS A 18 5.88 -3.18 -37.98
N ALA A 19 5.23 -2.03 -37.83
CA ALA A 19 3.88 -1.90 -37.30
C ALA A 19 2.90 -2.83 -38.04
N ILE A 20 2.79 -4.07 -37.56
CA ILE A 20 1.73 -4.98 -37.95
C ILE A 20 0.51 -4.49 -37.20
N ASN A 21 -0.57 -4.30 -37.96
CA ASN A 21 -1.88 -3.83 -37.56
C ASN A 21 -2.53 -4.86 -36.62
N MET A 22 -1.94 -5.04 -35.43
CA MET A 22 -2.38 -6.01 -34.45
C MET A 22 -3.60 -5.44 -33.72
N PRO A 23 -4.69 -6.21 -33.60
CA PRO A 23 -5.85 -5.73 -32.86
C PRO A 23 -5.44 -5.35 -31.43
N PRO A 24 -6.05 -4.30 -30.85
CA PRO A 24 -5.74 -3.89 -29.49
C PRO A 24 -5.98 -5.07 -28.54
N VAL A 25 -5.08 -5.25 -27.57
CA VAL A 25 -5.16 -6.33 -26.59
C VAL A 25 -6.53 -6.26 -25.88
N PRO A 26 -7.28 -7.37 -25.81
CA PRO A 26 -8.56 -7.37 -25.12
C PRO A 26 -8.40 -6.93 -23.67
N LYS A 27 -9.31 -6.07 -23.19
CA LYS A 27 -9.26 -5.53 -21.82
C LYS A 27 -9.19 -6.60 -20.74
N GLN A 28 -9.84 -7.75 -20.96
CA GLN A 28 -9.80 -8.88 -20.03
C GLN A 28 -8.37 -9.42 -19.83
N VAL A 29 -7.57 -9.43 -20.89
CA VAL A 29 -6.18 -9.92 -20.87
C VAL A 29 -5.28 -8.88 -20.20
N SER A 30 -5.44 -7.59 -20.51
CA SER A 30 -4.67 -6.53 -19.83
C SER A 30 -4.97 -6.49 -18.32
N ASP A 31 -6.24 -6.63 -17.94
CA ASP A 31 -6.66 -6.67 -16.53
C ASP A 31 -6.08 -7.91 -15.83
N PHE A 32 -6.13 -9.08 -16.48
CA PHE A 32 -5.53 -10.31 -15.95
C PHE A 32 -4.01 -10.19 -15.75
N LEU A 33 -3.28 -9.71 -16.76
CA LEU A 33 -1.83 -9.52 -16.67
C LEU A 33 -1.45 -8.45 -15.64
N GLY A 34 -2.25 -7.39 -15.52
CA GLY A 34 -2.07 -6.36 -14.48
C GLY A 34 -2.21 -6.93 -13.08
N LYS A 35 -3.25 -7.73 -12.83
CA LYS A 35 -3.46 -8.44 -11.55
C LYS A 35 -2.37 -9.46 -11.25
N LEU A 36 -1.94 -10.21 -12.27
CA LEU A 36 -0.90 -11.21 -12.14
C LEU A 36 0.44 -10.57 -11.79
N GLY A 37 0.81 -9.47 -12.46
CA GLY A 37 2.01 -8.68 -12.12
C GLY A 37 1.93 -8.01 -10.75
N ALA A 38 0.72 -7.67 -10.29
CA ALA A 38 0.46 -7.21 -8.92
C ALA A 38 0.39 -8.36 -7.88
N LEU A 39 0.54 -9.61 -8.30
CA LEU A 39 0.47 -10.81 -7.45
C LEU A 39 -0.86 -10.96 -6.69
N GLU A 40 -1.95 -10.37 -7.20
CA GLU A 40 -3.27 -10.45 -6.54
C GLU A 40 -3.78 -11.90 -6.54
N GLU A 41 -3.61 -12.62 -7.65
CA GLU A 41 -4.09 -13.99 -7.85
C GLU A 41 -3.06 -15.06 -7.47
N VAL A 42 -1.88 -14.69 -6.98
CA VAL A 42 -0.84 -15.65 -6.56
C VAL A 42 -1.12 -16.13 -5.13
N PRO A 43 -1.32 -17.45 -4.92
CA PRO A 43 -1.52 -18.00 -3.59
C PRO A 43 -0.31 -17.77 -2.68
N MET A 44 -0.56 -17.39 -1.43
CA MET A 44 0.47 -17.12 -0.43
C MET A 44 1.40 -18.31 -0.19
N HIS A 45 0.92 -19.56 -0.28
CA HIS A 45 1.77 -20.75 -0.11
C HIS A 45 2.89 -20.85 -1.15
N ASN A 46 2.78 -20.15 -2.28
CA ASN A 46 3.85 -20.04 -3.27
C ASN A 46 4.88 -18.95 -2.89
N LEU A 47 4.49 -18.00 -2.03
CA LEU A 47 5.33 -16.91 -1.54
C LEU A 47 6.04 -17.27 -0.23
N ILE A 48 5.50 -18.20 0.56
CA ILE A 48 6.11 -18.67 1.82
C ILE A 48 6.35 -20.17 1.79
N ILE A 49 7.61 -20.55 2.05
CA ILE A 49 8.07 -21.93 2.01
C ILE A 49 7.58 -22.76 3.23
N ASP A 50 7.52 -22.18 4.44
CA ASP A 50 7.06 -22.90 5.66
C ASP A 50 6.62 -21.92 6.79
N ASN A 51 5.65 -22.34 7.61
CA ASN A 51 5.24 -21.64 8.83
C ASN A 51 6.36 -21.50 9.87
N LYS A 52 7.37 -22.38 9.83
CA LYS A 52 8.58 -22.27 10.67
C LYS A 52 9.36 -20.98 10.43
N TYR A 53 9.19 -20.34 9.27
CA TYR A 53 9.82 -19.06 8.98
C TYR A 53 9.20 -17.91 9.78
N LEU A 54 8.02 -18.07 10.39
CA LEU A 54 7.41 -17.06 11.25
C LEU A 54 7.25 -17.63 12.66
N PRO A 55 8.32 -17.69 13.47
CA PRO A 55 8.21 -18.23 14.82
C PRO A 55 7.35 -17.33 15.70
N LEU A 56 6.48 -17.96 16.48
CA LEU A 56 5.77 -17.33 17.58
C LEU A 56 6.16 -18.07 18.86
N GLY A 57 6.59 -17.32 19.87
CA GLY A 57 7.02 -17.90 21.14
C GLY A 57 6.67 -17.01 22.33
N ARG A 58 6.95 -17.51 23.52
CA ARG A 58 6.91 -16.72 24.76
C ARG A 58 8.27 -16.79 25.44
N GLU A 59 8.78 -15.64 25.85
CA GLU A 59 10.03 -15.50 26.57
C GLU A 59 9.76 -14.60 27.79
N ASN A 60 10.05 -15.09 29.00
CA ASN A 60 9.87 -14.34 30.25
C ASN A 60 8.48 -13.69 30.43
N ASN A 61 7.41 -14.45 30.16
CA ASN A 61 6.00 -13.99 30.17
C ASN A 61 5.64 -12.90 29.14
N ALA A 62 6.60 -12.45 28.33
CA ALA A 62 6.34 -11.61 27.17
C ALA A 62 6.20 -12.46 25.91
N GLU A 63 5.31 -12.05 25.02
CA GLU A 63 5.22 -12.67 23.72
C GLU A 63 6.38 -12.21 22.82
N LYS A 64 6.98 -13.18 22.12
CA LYS A 64 7.98 -12.94 21.10
C LYS A 64 7.35 -13.19 19.74
N GLY A 65 6.85 -12.11 19.14
CA GLY A 65 6.47 -12.08 17.73
C GLY A 65 7.70 -11.98 16.83
N CYS A 66 7.49 -12.07 15.52
CA CYS A 66 8.54 -11.90 14.54
C CYS A 66 8.10 -10.99 13.39
N ILE A 67 9.03 -10.20 12.88
CA ILE A 67 8.88 -9.48 11.62
C ILE A 67 9.97 -9.99 10.69
N LYS A 68 9.58 -10.38 9.46
CA LYS A 68 10.53 -10.79 8.42
C LYS A 68 10.33 -9.97 7.17
N LEU A 69 11.44 -9.50 6.61
CA LEU A 69 11.49 -8.75 5.37
C LEU A 69 11.91 -9.69 4.23
N PHE A 70 11.36 -9.48 3.05
CA PHE A 70 11.73 -10.21 1.84
C PHE A 70 11.74 -9.27 0.63
N ALA A 71 12.46 -9.68 -0.40
CA ALA A 71 12.38 -9.09 -1.73
C ALA A 71 11.94 -10.18 -2.69
N LEU A 72 11.04 -9.83 -3.60
CA LEU A 72 10.66 -10.72 -4.69
C LEU A 72 11.66 -10.56 -5.83
N ASP A 73 12.03 -11.70 -6.41
CA ASP A 73 12.89 -11.70 -7.58
C ASP A 73 12.09 -11.22 -8.80
N PRO A 74 12.50 -10.11 -9.46
CA PRO A 74 11.83 -9.66 -10.67
C PRO A 74 11.86 -10.71 -11.79
N GLU A 75 12.90 -11.55 -11.88
CA GLU A 75 12.98 -12.63 -12.89
C GLU A 75 11.90 -13.69 -12.67
N TRP A 76 11.49 -13.91 -11.41
CA TRP A 76 10.40 -14.85 -11.11
C TRP A 76 9.04 -14.33 -11.60
N ILE A 77 8.80 -13.03 -11.48
CA ILE A 77 7.58 -12.38 -11.98
C ILE A 77 7.55 -12.38 -13.50
N GLU A 78 8.71 -12.17 -14.13
CA GLU A 78 8.89 -12.35 -15.57
C GLU A 78 8.53 -13.78 -15.99
N CYS A 79 9.07 -14.79 -15.31
CA CYS A 79 8.75 -16.19 -15.62
C CYS A 79 7.26 -16.50 -15.43
N LEU A 80 6.62 -15.91 -14.42
CA LEU A 80 5.19 -16.06 -14.17
C LEU A 80 4.34 -15.47 -15.30
N ILE A 81 4.66 -14.24 -15.74
CA ILE A 81 3.97 -13.56 -16.85
C ILE A 81 4.24 -14.29 -18.18
N ASN A 82 5.49 -14.68 -18.43
CA ASN A 82 5.88 -15.47 -19.59
C ASN A 82 5.14 -16.81 -19.63
N GLY A 83 5.02 -17.49 -18.49
CA GLY A 83 4.26 -18.74 -18.38
C GLY A 83 2.79 -18.55 -18.70
N ALA A 84 2.18 -17.45 -18.25
CA ALA A 84 0.78 -17.12 -18.56
C ALA A 84 0.56 -16.82 -20.05
N LEU A 85 1.57 -16.25 -20.72
CA LEU A 85 1.55 -15.96 -22.16
C LEU A 85 2.06 -17.13 -23.03
N SER A 86 2.59 -18.20 -22.44
CA SER A 86 3.21 -19.33 -23.14
C SER A 86 2.24 -20.16 -23.99
N LEU A 87 0.92 -19.94 -23.88
CA LEU A 87 -0.09 -20.59 -24.72
C LEU A 87 -0.38 -19.82 -26.02
N ALA A 88 0.28 -18.68 -26.20
CA ALA A 88 -0.01 -17.72 -27.25
C ALA A 88 1.05 -17.77 -28.38
N ASP A 89 0.68 -17.30 -29.58
CA ASP A 89 1.38 -17.47 -30.85
C ASP A 89 2.61 -16.51 -30.99
N GLU A 90 3.38 -16.60 -32.08
CA GLU A 90 4.62 -15.82 -32.29
C GLU A 90 4.43 -14.28 -32.25
N ASN A 91 3.20 -13.77 -32.40
CA ASN A 91 2.87 -12.34 -32.35
C ASN A 91 2.86 -11.76 -30.92
N ASP A 92 2.99 -12.59 -29.87
CA ASP A 92 2.81 -12.17 -28.47
C ASP A 92 4.03 -11.48 -27.84
N GLN A 93 5.12 -11.30 -28.59
CA GLN A 93 6.30 -10.54 -28.14
C GLN A 93 5.97 -9.07 -27.84
N LEU A 94 4.97 -8.49 -28.54
CA LEU A 94 4.50 -7.13 -28.29
C LEU A 94 3.67 -7.04 -27.01
N ILE A 95 2.74 -7.97 -26.81
CA ILE A 95 1.91 -8.05 -25.59
C ILE A 95 2.80 -8.31 -24.39
N LEU A 96 3.76 -9.22 -24.54
CA LEU A 96 4.79 -9.46 -23.56
C LEU A 96 5.59 -8.18 -23.34
N GLY A 97 6.09 -7.50 -24.37
CA GLY A 97 6.80 -6.23 -24.22
C GLY A 97 6.02 -5.19 -23.42
N GLU A 98 4.72 -5.01 -23.69
CA GLU A 98 3.87 -4.09 -22.94
C GLU A 98 3.65 -4.53 -21.49
N ALA A 99 3.37 -5.81 -21.25
CA ALA A 99 3.29 -6.38 -19.90
C ALA A 99 4.61 -6.20 -19.17
N MET A 100 5.72 -6.41 -19.86
CA MET A 100 7.06 -6.42 -19.33
C MET A 100 7.58 -5.01 -19.01
N THR A 101 7.07 -4.01 -19.72
CA THR A 101 7.30 -2.60 -19.36
C THR A 101 6.50 -2.15 -18.14
N GLY A 102 5.68 -3.03 -17.54
CA GLY A 102 4.86 -2.69 -16.39
C GLY A 102 3.69 -1.77 -16.72
N LYS A 103 3.32 -1.65 -18.00
CA LYS A 103 2.21 -0.80 -18.44
C LYS A 103 0.89 -1.32 -17.88
N TYR A 104 0.61 -2.62 -18.01
CA TYR A 104 -0.65 -3.21 -17.54
C TYR A 104 -0.78 -3.19 -16.01
N THR A 105 0.29 -3.43 -15.27
CA THR A 105 0.30 -3.32 -13.80
C THR A 105 0.00 -1.88 -13.37
N ALA A 106 0.64 -0.90 -14.03
CA ALA A 106 0.42 0.50 -13.72
C ALA A 106 -0.96 1.02 -14.17
N GLU A 107 -1.51 0.54 -15.30
CA GLU A 107 -2.91 0.80 -15.72
C GLU A 107 -3.91 0.24 -14.70
N PHE A 108 -3.68 -1.00 -14.25
CA PHE A 108 -4.50 -1.63 -13.22
C PHE A 108 -4.54 -0.79 -11.94
N TYR A 109 -3.38 -0.37 -11.43
CA TYR A 109 -3.30 0.47 -10.24
C TYR A 109 -3.96 1.84 -10.41
N TYR A 110 -3.74 2.50 -11.55
CA TYR A 110 -4.39 3.77 -11.85
C TYR A 110 -5.92 3.63 -11.79
N ASN A 111 -6.45 2.58 -12.42
CA ASN A 111 -7.88 2.29 -12.43
C ASN A 111 -8.41 2.00 -11.02
N GLU A 112 -7.72 1.17 -10.25
CA GLU A 112 -8.13 0.80 -8.89
C GLU A 112 -8.14 2.01 -7.94
N ALA A 113 -7.08 2.82 -7.95
CA ALA A 113 -6.97 4.02 -7.13
C ALA A 113 -8.07 5.03 -7.50
N THR A 114 -8.30 5.22 -8.80
CA THR A 114 -9.36 6.10 -9.32
C THR A 114 -10.74 5.64 -8.88
N GLU A 115 -11.03 4.34 -8.96
CA GLU A 115 -12.32 3.78 -8.53
C GLU A 115 -12.53 3.87 -7.01
N LYS A 116 -11.48 3.66 -6.20
CA LYS A 116 -11.55 3.86 -4.74
C LYS A 116 -11.92 5.31 -4.40
N VAL A 117 -11.24 6.27 -5.01
CA VAL A 117 -11.50 7.70 -4.78
C VAL A 117 -12.91 8.07 -5.27
N LYS A 118 -13.31 7.63 -6.47
CA LYS A 118 -14.68 7.85 -6.96
C LYS A 118 -15.72 7.31 -5.98
N LYS A 119 -15.59 6.06 -5.52
CA LYS A 119 -16.53 5.46 -4.54
C LYS A 119 -16.65 6.27 -3.25
N GLN A 120 -15.57 6.90 -2.79
CA GLN A 120 -15.59 7.76 -1.60
C GLN A 120 -16.33 9.08 -1.83
N ILE A 121 -16.25 9.64 -3.04
CA ILE A 121 -16.81 10.97 -3.38
C ILE A 121 -18.24 10.85 -3.92
N ILE A 122 -18.63 9.70 -4.50
CA ILE A 122 -19.96 9.48 -5.09
C ILE A 122 -21.06 9.84 -4.07
N GLY A 123 -21.97 10.73 -4.48
CA GLY A 123 -23.10 11.19 -3.68
C GLY A 123 -22.80 12.28 -2.66
N GLN A 124 -21.54 12.68 -2.46
CA GLN A 124 -21.15 13.73 -1.51
C GLN A 124 -21.14 15.14 -2.13
N TYR A 125 -20.99 15.24 -3.45
CA TYR A 125 -20.81 16.52 -4.14
C TYR A 125 -21.75 16.65 -5.35
N LEU A 126 -22.09 17.90 -5.67
CA LEU A 126 -22.79 18.23 -6.92
C LEU A 126 -21.88 17.91 -8.13
N PRO A 127 -22.46 17.58 -9.31
CA PRO A 127 -21.69 17.22 -10.51
C PRO A 127 -20.60 18.22 -10.88
N GLU A 128 -20.85 19.52 -10.71
CA GLU A 128 -19.89 20.60 -11.04
C GLU A 128 -18.66 20.62 -10.15
N LYS A 129 -18.79 20.26 -8.86
CA LYS A 129 -17.67 20.23 -7.89
C LYS A 129 -17.02 18.86 -7.77
N PHE A 130 -17.67 17.83 -8.33
CA PHE A 130 -17.20 16.45 -8.25
C PHE A 130 -15.87 16.24 -8.96
N GLU A 131 -15.71 16.81 -10.16
CA GLU A 131 -14.46 16.65 -10.94
C GLU A 131 -13.27 17.37 -10.31
N GLU A 132 -13.48 18.57 -9.75
CA GLU A 132 -12.44 19.32 -9.03
C GLU A 132 -11.98 18.54 -7.78
N GLU A 133 -12.93 18.00 -7.01
CA GLU A 133 -12.61 17.22 -5.82
C GLU A 133 -11.92 15.89 -6.17
N LEU A 134 -12.38 15.21 -7.24
CA LEU A 134 -11.74 14.00 -7.75
C LEU A 134 -10.28 14.28 -8.14
N LYS A 135 -10.02 15.38 -8.86
CA LYS A 135 -8.67 15.81 -9.22
C LYS A 135 -7.80 16.03 -7.97
N ASN A 136 -8.28 16.83 -7.03
CA ASN A 136 -7.55 17.14 -5.79
C ASN A 136 -7.20 15.87 -5.00
N ARG A 137 -8.14 14.93 -4.86
CA ARG A 137 -7.90 13.69 -4.12
C ARG A 137 -6.96 12.73 -4.85
N LEU A 138 -7.02 12.66 -6.18
CA LEU A 138 -6.09 11.84 -6.95
C LEU A 138 -4.67 12.39 -6.86
N GLU A 139 -4.50 13.71 -6.99
CA GLU A 139 -3.19 14.37 -6.84
C GLU A 139 -2.62 14.17 -5.43
N ASN A 140 -3.44 14.28 -4.39
CA ASN A 140 -3.04 13.99 -3.00
C ASN A 140 -2.61 12.52 -2.81
N ASN A 141 -3.20 11.59 -3.55
CA ASN A 141 -2.83 10.17 -3.56
C ASN A 141 -1.63 9.87 -4.49
N GLY A 142 -1.01 10.88 -5.09
CA GLY A 142 0.13 10.72 -5.99
C GLY A 142 -0.24 10.20 -7.39
N VAL A 143 -1.52 10.23 -7.74
CA VAL A 143 -2.03 9.85 -9.07
C VAL A 143 -2.29 11.12 -9.88
N LYS A 144 -1.59 11.29 -11.00
CA LYS A 144 -1.82 12.45 -11.88
C LYS A 144 -3.17 12.32 -12.58
N TYR A 145 -4.03 13.31 -12.41
CA TYR A 145 -5.36 13.33 -13.03
C TYR A 145 -5.31 13.57 -14.55
N GLU A 146 -4.37 14.40 -15.02
CA GLU A 146 -4.29 14.84 -16.42
C GLU A 146 -3.61 13.82 -17.36
N ASP A 147 -2.69 13.01 -16.84
CA ASP A 147 -2.03 11.93 -17.58
C ASP A 147 -2.72 10.58 -17.28
N LYS A 148 -3.61 10.14 -18.18
CA LYS A 148 -4.23 8.79 -18.11
C LYS A 148 -3.27 7.66 -18.47
N THR A 149 -2.04 7.99 -18.86
CA THR A 149 -1.01 7.00 -19.19
C THR A 149 -0.21 6.65 -17.94
N PRO A 150 0.00 5.35 -17.68
CA PRO A 150 0.84 4.98 -16.57
C PRO A 150 2.28 5.43 -16.81
N THR A 151 2.86 6.09 -15.83
CA THR A 151 4.25 6.56 -15.89
C THR A 151 5.18 5.39 -15.56
N ALA A 152 6.32 5.25 -16.25
CA ALA A 152 7.32 4.19 -16.02
C ALA A 152 7.87 4.09 -14.58
N ASN A 153 7.63 5.11 -13.75
CA ASN A 153 7.96 5.10 -12.32
C ASN A 153 6.96 4.30 -11.45
N GLN A 154 5.86 3.81 -12.03
CA GLN A 154 4.76 3.11 -11.34
C GLN A 154 4.84 1.58 -11.40
N SER A 155 5.84 1.00 -12.08
CA SER A 155 6.06 -0.45 -12.07
C SER A 155 7.54 -0.75 -12.36
N ASN A 156 8.41 -0.70 -11.35
CA ASN A 156 9.82 -1.13 -11.51
C ASN A 156 10.03 -2.62 -11.19
N TRP A 157 8.95 -3.36 -10.93
CA TRP A 157 8.93 -4.77 -10.49
C TRP A 157 9.87 -5.14 -9.34
N LYS A 158 10.29 -4.13 -8.58
CA LYS A 158 11.05 -4.32 -7.37
C LYS A 158 10.07 -4.40 -6.23
N TYR A 159 9.50 -5.57 -6.01
CA TYR A 159 8.61 -5.74 -4.88
C TYR A 159 9.43 -6.12 -3.66
N THR A 160 9.26 -5.36 -2.58
CA THR A 160 9.72 -5.78 -1.27
C THR A 160 8.56 -5.82 -0.31
N GLY A 161 8.62 -6.74 0.63
CA GLY A 161 7.51 -7.00 1.51
C GLY A 161 7.98 -7.42 2.88
N PHE A 162 7.00 -7.61 3.75
CA PHE A 162 7.24 -8.13 5.06
C PHE A 162 6.08 -9.01 5.55
N PHE A 163 6.43 -9.87 6.49
CA PHE A 163 5.51 -10.65 7.28
C PHE A 163 5.61 -10.19 8.73
N ILE A 164 4.45 -10.04 9.38
CA ILE A 164 4.37 -9.83 10.82
C ILE A 164 3.60 -11.00 11.40
N ARG A 165 4.20 -11.66 12.39
CA ARG A 165 3.50 -12.62 13.25
C ARG A 165 3.52 -12.12 14.68
N SER A 166 2.34 -11.83 15.22
CA SER A 166 2.16 -11.33 16.58
C SER A 166 0.70 -11.50 17.02
N SER A 167 0.43 -11.74 18.29
CA SER A 167 -0.94 -11.78 18.82
C SER A 167 -1.62 -10.42 18.72
N ILE A 168 -0.88 -9.31 18.68
CA ILE A 168 -1.48 -7.97 18.56
C ILE A 168 -2.20 -7.80 17.20
N VAL A 169 -1.68 -8.45 16.16
CA VAL A 169 -2.28 -8.48 14.82
C VAL A 169 -3.70 -9.03 14.88
N SER A 170 -3.95 -9.97 15.78
CA SER A 170 -5.26 -10.59 15.90
C SER A 170 -6.35 -9.69 16.41
N THR A 171 -5.96 -8.65 17.14
CA THR A 171 -6.85 -7.60 17.63
C THR A 171 -6.97 -6.42 16.66
N TRP A 172 -6.07 -6.28 15.69
CA TRP A 172 -6.03 -5.14 14.76
C TRP A 172 -6.68 -5.47 13.41
N LYS A 173 -8.00 -5.68 13.40
CA LYS A 173 -8.76 -5.82 12.15
C LYS A 173 -8.80 -4.47 11.42
N GLY A 174 -8.10 -4.37 10.30
CA GLY A 174 -7.98 -3.14 9.52
C GLY A 174 -6.72 -2.33 9.79
N VAL A 175 -5.63 -2.97 10.20
CA VAL A 175 -4.32 -2.32 10.34
C VAL A 175 -3.97 -1.48 9.12
N GLU A 176 -3.43 -0.29 9.38
CA GLU A 176 -2.92 0.59 8.33
C GLU A 176 -1.40 0.48 8.30
N ILE A 177 -0.85 0.33 7.10
CA ILE A 177 0.60 0.23 6.88
C ILE A 177 0.99 1.30 5.87
N ILE A 178 2.01 2.08 6.25
CA ILE A 178 2.66 3.03 5.35
C ILE A 178 4.12 2.62 5.24
N ALA A 179 4.56 2.32 4.03
CA ALA A 179 5.96 2.00 3.75
C ALA A 179 6.65 3.19 3.08
N TYR A 180 7.91 3.42 3.41
CA TYR A 180 8.74 4.46 2.82
C TYR A 180 10.04 3.87 2.27
N GLY A 181 10.48 4.43 1.15
CA GLY A 181 11.77 4.16 0.52
C GLY A 181 12.60 5.43 0.40
N LYS A 182 13.83 5.27 -0.12
CA LYS A 182 14.70 6.40 -0.45
C LYS A 182 14.15 7.19 -1.64
N SER A 183 14.20 8.51 -1.52
CA SER A 183 13.93 9.38 -2.66
C SER A 183 15.11 9.35 -3.64
N ASP A 184 14.82 9.41 -4.94
CA ASP A 184 15.83 9.41 -5.99
C ASP A 184 16.66 10.71 -5.99
N THR A 185 16.15 11.78 -5.37
CA THR A 185 16.74 13.13 -5.39
C THR A 185 17.42 13.53 -4.08
N THR A 186 17.09 12.86 -2.97
CA THR A 186 17.66 13.13 -1.64
C THR A 186 17.82 11.82 -0.87
N GLU A 187 18.91 11.65 -0.13
CA GLU A 187 19.12 10.47 0.75
C GLU A 187 18.12 10.38 1.93
N LYS A 188 17.10 11.24 1.96
CA LYS A 188 16.03 11.21 2.95
C LYS A 188 15.02 10.10 2.62
N ILE A 189 14.57 9.41 3.68
CA ILE A 189 13.52 8.38 3.61
C ILE A 189 12.16 9.10 3.69
N ASP A 190 11.65 9.53 2.54
CA ASP A 190 10.39 10.30 2.46
C ASP A 190 9.48 9.84 1.32
N LYS A 191 9.97 8.96 0.42
CA LYS A 191 9.18 8.46 -0.69
C LYS A 191 8.23 7.39 -0.19
N LYS A 192 6.94 7.71 -0.05
CA LYS A 192 5.89 6.72 0.21
C LYS A 192 5.90 5.68 -0.89
N LEU A 193 6.01 4.42 -0.49
CA LEU A 193 5.93 3.28 -1.39
C LEU A 193 4.48 2.87 -1.54
N GLN A 194 4.14 2.43 -2.74
CA GLN A 194 2.81 1.92 -3.01
C GLN A 194 2.67 0.53 -2.40
N VAL A 195 1.63 0.34 -1.59
CA VAL A 195 1.26 -1.00 -1.08
C VAL A 195 0.51 -1.72 -2.20
N VAL A 196 1.07 -2.83 -2.65
CA VAL A 196 0.52 -3.69 -3.70
C VAL A 196 -0.49 -4.65 -3.12
N LYS A 197 -0.14 -5.25 -1.98
CA LYS A 197 -0.99 -6.24 -1.32
C LYS A 197 -0.81 -6.13 0.18
N LEU A 198 -1.92 -6.05 0.91
CA LEU A 198 -1.94 -6.08 2.36
C LEU A 198 -3.07 -7.00 2.79
N GLU A 199 -2.72 -8.11 3.43
CA GLU A 199 -3.68 -9.15 3.78
C GLU A 199 -3.33 -9.78 5.13
N GLN A 200 -4.37 -10.11 5.89
CA GLN A 200 -4.28 -10.93 7.08
C GLN A 200 -4.52 -12.39 6.67
N ILE A 201 -3.48 -13.21 6.69
CA ILE A 201 -3.55 -14.60 6.21
C ILE A 201 -4.00 -15.56 7.32
N SER A 202 -3.64 -15.23 8.56
CA SER A 202 -3.99 -15.97 9.76
C SER A 202 -4.43 -14.99 10.84
N TYR A 203 -5.06 -15.49 11.90
CA TYR A 203 -5.44 -14.70 13.07
C TYR A 203 -4.28 -13.83 13.58
N ASP A 204 -3.04 -14.34 13.56
CA ASP A 204 -1.83 -13.72 14.09
C ASP A 204 -0.83 -13.26 13.01
N ILE A 205 -1.14 -13.40 11.72
CA ILE A 205 -0.19 -13.13 10.63
C ILE A 205 -0.78 -12.15 9.61
N ILE A 206 -0.04 -11.05 9.39
CA ILE A 206 -0.24 -10.14 8.27
C ILE A 206 0.96 -10.24 7.33
N TYR A 207 0.70 -10.11 6.04
CA TYR A 207 1.74 -9.80 5.07
C TYR A 207 1.41 -8.56 4.27
N CYS A 208 2.48 -7.88 3.87
CA CYS A 208 2.42 -6.72 3.03
C CYS A 208 3.47 -6.83 1.92
N ILE A 209 3.08 -6.49 0.70
CA ILE A 209 3.96 -6.33 -0.44
C ILE A 209 3.87 -4.87 -0.87
N CYS A 210 5.02 -4.22 -0.99
CA CYS A 210 5.14 -2.86 -1.46
C CYS A 210 5.94 -2.83 -2.76
N GLU A 211 5.60 -1.91 -3.64
CA GLU A 211 6.41 -1.62 -4.80
C GLU A 211 7.53 -0.64 -4.42
N GLY A 212 8.75 -1.08 -4.69
CA GLY A 212 9.97 -0.38 -4.35
C GLY A 212 10.68 -1.04 -3.17
N LEU A 213 11.74 -0.38 -2.74
CA LEU A 213 12.64 -0.86 -1.72
C LEU A 213 12.26 -0.27 -0.35
N ILE A 214 11.72 -1.09 0.55
CA ILE A 214 11.33 -0.63 1.90
C ILE A 214 12.59 -0.31 2.73
N GLU A 215 12.58 0.88 3.34
CA GLU A 215 13.59 1.40 4.26
C GLU A 215 12.96 1.77 5.62
N LYS A 216 11.70 2.22 5.64
CA LYS A 216 10.93 2.48 6.86
C LYS A 216 9.50 1.94 6.72
N ILE A 217 8.97 1.38 7.80
CA ILE A 217 7.57 0.94 7.90
C ILE A 217 6.92 1.64 9.08
N GLU A 218 5.76 2.24 8.86
CA GLU A 218 4.87 2.74 9.90
C GLU A 218 3.65 1.82 9.97
N ILE A 219 3.40 1.28 11.15
CA ILE A 219 2.23 0.46 11.42
C ILE A 219 1.32 1.27 12.34
N ILE A 220 0.11 1.48 11.88
CA ILE A 220 -0.88 2.34 12.54
C ILE A 220 -2.04 1.45 12.97
N GLN A 221 -2.37 1.52 14.25
CA GLN A 221 -3.56 0.85 14.78
C GLN A 221 -4.80 1.34 14.01
N PRO A 222 -5.73 0.45 13.60
CA PRO A 222 -6.97 0.87 12.98
C PRO A 222 -7.68 1.89 13.87
N ALA A 223 -8.32 2.88 13.25
CA ALA A 223 -9.20 3.80 13.97
C ALA A 223 -10.44 3.03 14.46
N GLU A 224 -10.34 2.44 15.64
CA GLU A 224 -11.52 1.97 16.37
C GLU A 224 -12.31 3.17 16.89
N THR A 225 -13.61 2.95 17.14
CA THR A 225 -14.64 3.94 17.48
C THR A 225 -14.11 5.15 18.27
N ILE A 226 -14.68 6.34 18.04
CA ILE A 226 -14.28 7.60 18.71
C ILE A 226 -14.22 7.39 20.24
N HIS A 227 -13.01 7.24 20.77
CA HIS A 227 -12.75 7.13 22.20
C HIS A 227 -12.40 8.51 22.73
N PHE A 228 -13.29 9.07 23.57
CA PHE A 228 -13.01 10.27 24.35
C PHE A 228 -12.43 9.86 25.69
N ASP A 229 -11.16 10.18 25.94
CA ASP A 229 -10.54 9.93 27.23
C ASP A 229 -10.91 11.03 28.24
N THR A 230 -11.98 10.82 29.01
CA THR A 230 -12.42 11.79 30.02
C THR A 230 -11.55 11.80 31.28
N SER A 231 -10.54 10.92 31.40
CA SER A 231 -9.69 10.84 32.60
C SER A 231 -8.74 12.03 32.77
N ARG A 232 -8.52 12.79 31.69
CA ARG A 232 -7.56 13.91 31.66
C ARG A 232 -8.19 15.28 31.91
N ILE A 233 -9.49 15.33 32.15
CA ILE A 233 -10.27 16.57 32.11
C ILE A 233 -11.27 16.63 33.26
N ASP A 234 -11.41 17.83 33.83
CA ASP A 234 -12.45 18.13 34.81
C ASP A 234 -13.83 18.05 34.17
N ILE A 235 -14.56 17.00 34.51
CA ILE A 235 -15.91 16.74 33.98
C ILE A 235 -16.92 17.67 34.68
N VAL A 236 -17.63 18.48 33.89
CA VAL A 236 -18.76 19.29 34.34
C VAL A 236 -20.05 18.66 33.82
N LYS A 237 -20.86 18.13 34.74
CA LYS A 237 -22.20 17.66 34.42
C LYS A 237 -23.11 18.88 34.21
N ARG A 238 -23.99 18.81 33.22
CA ARG A 238 -25.03 19.83 33.04
C ARG A 238 -25.87 19.90 34.32
N SER A 239 -26.29 21.10 34.72
CA SER A 239 -27.17 21.27 35.88
C SER A 239 -28.53 20.64 35.57
N GLY A 240 -28.71 19.39 36.00
CA GLY A 240 -29.81 18.49 35.70
C GLY A 240 -29.34 17.03 35.86
N ASN A 241 -30.12 16.18 36.53
CA ASN A 241 -29.73 14.81 36.89
C ASN A 241 -29.74 13.83 35.68
N ASP A 242 -29.58 14.35 34.46
CA ASP A 242 -29.84 13.63 33.21
C ASP A 242 -28.59 12.89 32.69
N GLY A 243 -27.47 12.94 33.42
CA GLY A 243 -26.21 12.30 33.03
C GLY A 243 -25.52 12.92 31.81
N VAL A 244 -26.05 14.01 31.26
CA VAL A 244 -25.52 14.69 30.08
C VAL A 244 -24.37 15.64 30.47
N LEU A 245 -23.25 15.53 29.76
CA LEU A 245 -22.07 16.39 29.95
C LEU A 245 -22.23 17.71 29.20
N ASN A 246 -21.85 18.83 29.83
CA ASN A 246 -21.83 20.12 29.17
C ASN A 246 -20.46 20.38 28.53
N ILE A 247 -20.29 19.95 27.28
CA ILE A 247 -19.01 20.02 26.54
C ILE A 247 -18.51 21.47 26.41
N SER A 248 -19.42 22.45 26.29
CA SER A 248 -19.06 23.86 26.13
C SER A 248 -18.47 24.47 27.41
N GLU A 249 -18.99 24.10 28.57
CA GLU A 249 -18.46 24.52 29.88
C GLU A 249 -17.16 23.79 30.21
N ILE A 250 -17.07 22.49 29.87
CA ILE A 250 -15.83 21.71 30.02
C ILE A 250 -14.71 22.34 29.18
N ALA A 251 -14.98 22.73 27.93
CA ALA A 251 -14.01 23.38 27.06
C ALA A 251 -13.48 24.69 27.69
N LYS A 252 -14.38 25.55 28.16
CA LYS A 252 -14.02 26.83 28.81
C LYS A 252 -13.22 26.62 30.09
N LYS A 253 -13.63 25.67 30.94
CA LYS A 253 -12.97 25.37 32.23
C LYS A 253 -11.53 24.86 32.05
N ASN A 254 -11.28 24.14 30.96
CA ASN A 254 -9.96 23.60 30.63
C ASN A 254 -9.15 24.49 29.68
N GLY A 255 -9.59 25.75 29.46
CA GLY A 255 -8.85 26.76 28.70
C GLY A 255 -8.91 26.60 27.17
N PHE A 256 -9.87 25.85 26.64
CA PHE A 256 -10.08 25.69 25.21
C PHE A 256 -11.08 26.72 24.67
N LYS A 257 -10.82 27.22 23.45
CA LYS A 257 -11.70 28.20 22.79
C LYS A 257 -13.06 27.62 22.41
N ASP A 258 -13.10 26.35 22.02
CA ASP A 258 -14.32 25.68 21.59
C ASP A 258 -14.27 24.17 21.87
N SER A 259 -15.45 23.57 21.88
CA SER A 259 -15.74 22.14 21.96
C SER A 259 -14.99 21.30 20.91
N ALA A 260 -14.75 21.84 19.71
CA ALA A 260 -13.97 21.17 18.67
C ALA A 260 -12.48 20.98 19.06
N MET A 261 -11.85 22.02 19.63
CA MET A 261 -10.46 21.92 20.11
C MET A 261 -10.32 20.99 21.32
N LEU A 262 -11.35 20.98 22.18
CA LEU A 262 -11.42 20.02 23.29
C LEU A 262 -11.51 18.59 22.75
N ALA A 263 -12.39 18.35 21.76
CA ALA A 263 -12.56 17.05 21.13
C ALA A 263 -11.25 16.57 20.50
N GLU A 264 -10.58 17.41 19.69
CA GLU A 264 -9.30 17.09 19.05
C GLU A 264 -8.24 16.62 20.06
N LYS A 265 -8.20 17.24 21.25
CA LYS A 265 -7.25 16.89 22.30
C LYS A 265 -7.67 15.70 23.17
N LEU A 266 -8.97 15.39 23.18
CA LEU A 266 -9.56 14.25 23.88
C LEU A 266 -9.64 12.98 23.03
N LEU A 267 -9.49 13.12 21.70
CA LEU A 267 -9.43 11.98 20.79
C LEU A 267 -8.24 11.09 21.16
N ALA A 268 -8.52 9.80 21.32
CA ALA A 268 -7.46 8.81 21.42
C ALA A 268 -6.55 8.90 20.19
N ILE A 269 -5.27 9.19 20.42
CA ILE A 269 -4.25 9.16 19.37
C ILE A 269 -4.00 7.68 19.06
N PRO A 270 -4.19 7.22 17.81
CA PRO A 270 -3.94 5.83 17.46
C PRO A 270 -2.49 5.48 17.77
N TYR A 271 -2.25 4.27 18.26
CA TYR A 271 -0.89 3.82 18.47
C TYR A 271 -0.17 3.75 17.13
N LYS A 272 0.93 4.49 17.02
CA LYS A 272 1.83 4.51 15.86
C LYS A 272 3.15 3.91 16.29
N THR A 273 3.62 2.92 15.55
CA THR A 273 4.96 2.39 15.72
C THR A 273 5.72 2.50 14.41
N GLU A 274 6.99 2.90 14.52
CA GLU A 274 7.87 3.07 13.38
C GLU A 274 9.00 2.05 13.46
N LEU A 275 9.24 1.35 12.36
CA LEU A 275 10.38 0.47 12.19
C LEU A 275 11.27 1.02 11.09
N THR A 276 12.45 1.50 11.47
CA THR A 276 13.50 1.88 10.52
C THR A 276 14.42 0.69 10.29
N ILE A 277 14.61 0.32 9.03
CA ILE A 277 15.44 -0.81 8.63
C ILE A 277 16.87 -0.31 8.43
N ASP A 278 17.73 -0.47 9.44
CA ASP A 278 19.15 -0.17 9.28
C ASP A 278 19.83 -1.29 8.48
N ARG A 279 20.07 -1.04 7.18
CA ARG A 279 20.80 -1.95 6.30
C ARG A 279 22.29 -1.87 6.57
N LYS A 280 22.74 -2.38 7.71
CA LYS A 280 24.10 -2.95 7.78
C LYS A 280 24.07 -4.23 6.96
N ILE A 281 24.33 -4.10 5.65
CA ILE A 281 24.61 -5.23 4.77
C ILE A 281 25.74 -6.02 5.44
N VAL A 282 25.40 -7.16 6.04
CA VAL A 282 26.37 -8.16 6.44
C VAL A 282 26.94 -8.70 5.13
N LYS A 283 28.01 -8.07 4.64
CA LYS A 283 28.86 -8.59 3.57
C LYS A 283 29.61 -9.80 4.09
N THR A 284 28.91 -10.89 4.37
CA THR A 284 29.52 -12.23 4.48
C THR A 284 28.57 -13.23 3.86
N TRP A 285 28.52 -13.21 2.54
CA TRP A 285 28.39 -14.43 1.77
C TRP A 285 29.82 -14.84 1.42
N LYS A 286 30.30 -15.92 2.05
CA LYS A 286 31.46 -16.69 1.61
C LYS A 286 30.94 -17.90 0.86
#